data_AF-A0A4Q5SL17-F1
#
_entry.id   AF-A0A4Q5SL17-F1
#
_cell.length_a   1.000
_cell.length_b   1.000
_cell.length_c   1.000
_cell.angle_alpha   90.00
_cell.angle_beta   90.00
_cell.angle_gamma   90.00
#
_symmetry.space_group_name_H-M   'P 1'
#
loop_
_entity.id
_entity.type
_entity.pdbx_description
1 polymer ?
#
loop_
_entity_poly.entity_id
_entity_poly.type
_entity_poly.pdbx_seq_one_letter_code
_entity_poly.pdbx_strand_id
1 'polypeptide(L)'
;MKIITFLLNFLGIKKSERIIQIEVEKAVDAFLNRPVYEKLTEEIINNTPDDELVQVVFDNLCTKITDYTKDYETVYSFSEAQQAIYLIWCLEAEVNNGGFNQYYSNPSGQFAELLPDALNYVRAKEFSQLVAKANKVYKDNEEEITKYQDGSLEGFSKSYENNPLEEFDDKFYQLGEHENLSSLQVNFIRKNKQYFIG
;
A
#
# COMPACT_ATOMS: atom_id res chain seq x y z
N MET A 1 -8.26 1.58 19.31
CA MET A 1 -9.34 2.51 19.74
C MET A 1 -8.84 3.73 20.57
N LYS A 2 -7.59 4.19 20.41
CA LYS A 2 -7.07 5.39 21.12
C LYS A 2 -6.45 6.47 20.23
N ILE A 3 -6.13 6.16 18.97
CA ILE A 3 -5.48 7.10 18.04
C ILE A 3 -6.53 8.00 17.34
N ILE A 4 -7.65 7.41 16.92
CA ILE A 4 -8.74 8.13 16.23
C ILE A 4 -9.38 9.21 17.12
N THR A 5 -9.39 9.01 18.44
CA THR A 5 -9.99 9.95 19.40
C THR A 5 -9.17 11.23 19.59
N PHE A 6 -7.89 11.26 19.22
CA PHE A 6 -7.03 12.44 19.44
C PHE A 6 -7.22 13.53 18.36
N LEU A 7 -7.48 13.14 17.11
CA LEU A 7 -7.62 14.07 15.98
C LEU A 7 -8.95 14.84 15.98
N LEU A 8 -10.01 14.28 16.56
CA LEU A 8 -11.36 14.84 16.47
C LEU A 8 -11.65 15.95 17.51
N ASN A 9 -10.86 16.08 18.58
CA ASN A 9 -11.15 17.01 19.68
C ASN A 9 -10.78 18.49 19.41
N PHE A 10 -10.12 18.81 18.29
CA PHE A 10 -9.54 20.15 18.08
C PHE A 10 -10.47 21.17 17.37
N LEU A 11 -11.62 20.77 16.82
CA LEU A 11 -12.41 21.64 15.91
C LEU A 11 -13.88 21.90 16.28
N GLY A 12 -14.37 21.45 17.44
CA GLY A 12 -15.57 22.02 18.06
C GLY A 12 -16.90 21.94 17.27
N ILE A 13 -17.12 20.92 16.43
CA ILE A 13 -18.38 20.74 15.68
C ILE A 13 -18.99 19.35 15.99
N LYS A 14 -19.80 19.29 17.06
CA LYS A 14 -20.22 18.02 17.71
C LYS A 14 -21.20 17.11 16.95
N LYS A 15 -21.86 17.55 15.88
CA LYS A 15 -22.91 16.75 15.20
C LYS A 15 -22.40 15.99 13.98
N SER A 16 -21.47 16.57 13.22
CA SER A 16 -20.80 15.90 12.09
C SER A 16 -19.81 14.84 12.57
N GLU A 17 -19.11 15.09 13.70
CA GLU A 17 -18.16 14.16 14.32
C GLU A 17 -18.78 12.79 14.61
N ARG A 18 -20.02 12.76 15.13
CA ARG A 18 -20.70 11.49 15.46
C ARG A 18 -21.08 10.67 14.22
N ILE A 19 -21.50 11.33 13.14
CA ILE A 19 -21.86 10.63 11.89
C ILE A 19 -20.60 10.06 11.24
N ILE A 20 -19.54 10.87 11.14
CA ILE A 20 -18.23 10.44 10.64
C ILE A 20 -17.70 9.26 11.46
N GLN A 21 -17.80 9.35 12.79
CA GLN A 21 -17.36 8.26 13.66
C GLN A 21 -18.12 6.95 13.38
N ILE A 22 -19.45 7.01 13.22
CA ILE A 22 -20.27 5.83 12.90
C ILE A 22 -19.90 5.24 11.53
N GLU A 23 -19.64 6.09 10.53
CA GLU A 23 -19.24 5.64 9.19
C GLU A 23 -17.86 4.97 9.20
N VAL A 24 -16.89 5.55 9.91
CA VAL A 24 -15.56 4.95 10.11
C VAL A 24 -15.67 3.62 10.85
N GLU A 25 -16.45 3.56 11.93
CA GLU A 25 -16.67 2.32 12.68
C GLU A 25 -17.27 1.22 11.80
N LYS A 26 -18.25 1.56 10.96
CA LYS A 26 -18.83 0.61 9.98
C LYS A 26 -17.83 0.16 8.93
N ALA A 27 -17.02 1.07 8.39
CA ALA A 27 -16.01 0.72 7.39
C ALA A 27 -14.94 -0.21 7.98
N VAL A 28 -14.49 0.06 9.21
CA VAL A 28 -13.56 -0.81 9.94
C VAL A 28 -14.19 -2.18 10.21
N ASP A 29 -15.44 -2.22 10.68
CA ASP A 29 -16.14 -3.48 10.94
C ASP A 29 -16.33 -4.30 9.64
N ALA A 30 -16.73 -3.65 8.54
CA ALA A 30 -16.83 -4.29 7.24
C ALA A 30 -15.46 -4.84 6.77
N PHE A 31 -14.38 -4.07 6.94
CA PHE A 31 -13.04 -4.52 6.59
C PHE A 31 -12.60 -5.72 7.43
N LEU A 32 -12.79 -5.69 8.75
CA LEU A 32 -12.39 -6.77 9.65
C LEU A 32 -13.18 -8.07 9.43
N ASN A 33 -14.43 -7.96 8.97
CA ASN A 33 -15.30 -9.10 8.72
C ASN A 33 -15.42 -9.47 7.22
N ARG A 34 -14.58 -8.90 6.35
CA ARG A 34 -14.58 -9.21 4.90
C ARG A 34 -14.19 -10.67 4.65
N PRO A 35 -14.69 -11.29 3.57
CA PRO A 35 -14.30 -12.65 3.21
C PRO A 35 -12.83 -12.70 2.79
N VAL A 36 -12.08 -13.67 3.33
CA VAL A 36 -10.71 -13.99 2.91
C VAL A 36 -10.72 -15.36 2.24
N TYR A 37 -10.30 -15.40 0.98
CA TYR A 37 -10.30 -16.61 0.18
C TYR A 37 -8.90 -17.22 0.11
N GLU A 38 -8.71 -18.43 0.64
CA GLU A 38 -7.44 -19.18 0.44
C GLU A 38 -7.22 -19.55 -1.03
N LYS A 39 -8.31 -19.69 -1.78
CA LYS A 39 -8.36 -20.08 -3.18
C LYS A 39 -9.28 -19.16 -3.96
N LEU A 40 -8.77 -18.53 -5.01
CA LEU A 40 -9.58 -17.71 -5.89
C LEU A 40 -10.06 -18.55 -7.07
N THR A 41 -11.33 -18.40 -7.41
CA THR A 41 -11.92 -18.94 -8.63
C THR A 41 -12.19 -17.82 -9.61
N GLU A 42 -12.36 -18.16 -10.88
CA GLU A 42 -12.79 -17.19 -11.88
C GLU A 42 -14.15 -16.56 -11.53
N GLU A 43 -15.06 -17.33 -10.92
CA GLU A 43 -16.36 -16.83 -10.46
C GLU A 43 -16.22 -15.79 -9.35
N ILE A 44 -15.36 -16.04 -8.34
CA ILE A 44 -15.05 -15.06 -7.29
C ILE A 44 -14.54 -13.77 -7.94
N ILE A 45 -13.49 -13.88 -8.76
CA ILE A 45 -12.92 -12.69 -9.40
C ILE A 45 -13.98 -11.95 -10.20
N ASN A 46 -14.75 -12.64 -11.07
CA ASN A 46 -15.77 -12.00 -11.92
C ASN A 46 -16.88 -11.31 -11.14
N ASN A 47 -17.27 -11.84 -9.98
CA ASN A 47 -18.41 -11.34 -9.21
C ASN A 47 -18.01 -10.34 -8.11
N THR A 48 -16.74 -10.25 -7.71
CA THR A 48 -16.27 -9.22 -6.77
C THR A 48 -16.39 -7.83 -7.39
N PRO A 49 -16.94 -6.81 -6.69
CA PRO A 49 -16.94 -5.42 -7.15
C PRO A 49 -15.52 -4.85 -7.37
N ASP A 50 -15.38 -3.87 -8.27
CA ASP A 50 -14.06 -3.32 -8.63
C ASP A 50 -13.36 -2.62 -7.45
N ASP A 51 -14.11 -1.96 -6.58
CA ASP A 51 -13.61 -1.31 -5.36
C ASP A 51 -13.16 -2.29 -4.27
N GLU A 52 -13.54 -3.57 -4.38
CA GLU A 52 -13.13 -4.64 -3.46
C GLU A 52 -12.08 -5.58 -4.05
N LEU A 53 -11.98 -5.65 -5.39
CA LEU A 53 -11.23 -6.70 -6.08
C LEU A 53 -9.74 -6.72 -5.74
N VAL A 54 -9.10 -5.56 -5.67
CA VAL A 54 -7.67 -5.48 -5.33
C VAL A 54 -7.44 -6.03 -3.92
N GLN A 55 -8.31 -5.69 -2.96
CA GLN A 55 -8.21 -6.19 -1.59
C GLN A 55 -8.42 -7.71 -1.53
N VAL A 56 -9.40 -8.25 -2.25
CA VAL A 56 -9.65 -9.70 -2.32
C VAL A 56 -8.44 -10.47 -2.86
N VAL A 57 -7.79 -9.95 -3.91
CA VAL A 57 -6.57 -10.55 -4.45
C VAL A 57 -5.41 -10.42 -3.48
N PHE A 58 -5.22 -9.25 -2.88
CA PHE A 58 -4.17 -9.03 -1.88
C PHE A 58 -4.32 -9.97 -0.68
N ASP A 59 -5.53 -10.15 -0.17
CA ASP A 59 -5.82 -11.06 0.94
C ASP A 59 -5.46 -12.50 0.61
N ASN A 60 -5.82 -12.97 -0.61
CA ASN A 60 -5.41 -14.29 -1.08
C ASN A 60 -3.89 -14.46 -1.16
N LEU A 61 -3.15 -13.41 -1.53
CA LEU A 61 -1.68 -13.47 -1.54
C LEU A 61 -1.12 -13.53 -0.13
N CYS A 62 -1.70 -12.78 0.80
CA CYS A 62 -1.34 -12.82 2.22
C CYS A 62 -1.60 -14.19 2.85
N THR A 63 -2.61 -14.97 2.42
CA THR A 63 -2.80 -16.35 2.94
C THR A 63 -1.65 -17.29 2.55
N LYS A 64 -0.83 -16.93 1.56
CA LYS A 64 0.34 -17.73 1.12
C LYS A 64 1.59 -17.41 1.93
N ILE A 65 1.60 -16.29 2.67
CA ILE A 65 2.69 -15.87 3.55
C ILE A 65 2.49 -16.52 4.91
N THR A 66 3.14 -17.66 5.12
CA THR A 66 3.02 -18.45 6.36
C THR A 66 4.02 -18.04 7.44
N ASP A 67 5.06 -17.31 7.07
CA ASP A 67 6.12 -16.84 7.95
C ASP A 67 6.47 -15.39 7.59
N TYR A 68 6.01 -14.44 8.41
CA TYR A 68 6.27 -13.02 8.22
C TYR A 68 7.75 -12.64 8.40
N THR A 69 8.59 -13.55 8.94
CA THR A 69 10.05 -13.36 8.96
C THR A 69 10.73 -13.75 7.65
N LYS A 70 9.97 -14.36 6.72
CA LYS A 70 10.38 -14.81 5.38
C LYS A 70 9.40 -14.38 4.30
N ASP A 71 8.68 -13.28 4.55
CA ASP A 71 7.76 -12.71 3.58
C ASP A 71 8.46 -12.42 2.24
N TYR A 72 9.72 -11.98 2.30
CA TYR A 72 10.60 -11.79 1.15
C TYR A 72 10.68 -13.02 0.23
N GLU A 73 11.06 -14.19 0.76
CA GLU A 73 11.22 -15.42 -0.02
C GLU A 73 9.89 -15.82 -0.67
N THR A 74 8.79 -15.64 0.05
CA THR A 74 7.45 -15.98 -0.41
C THR A 74 7.03 -15.05 -1.55
N VAL A 75 7.20 -13.74 -1.38
CA VAL A 75 6.84 -12.73 -2.38
C VAL A 75 7.70 -12.89 -3.65
N TYR A 76 9.00 -13.19 -3.50
CA TYR A 76 9.86 -13.49 -4.66
C TYR A 76 9.46 -14.77 -5.40
N SER A 77 8.78 -15.71 -4.73
CA SER A 77 8.25 -16.92 -5.37
C SER A 77 6.93 -16.71 -6.12
N PHE A 78 6.25 -15.58 -5.89
CA PHE A 78 5.04 -15.23 -6.63
C PHE A 78 5.34 -15.01 -8.11
N SER A 79 4.34 -15.26 -8.96
CA SER A 79 4.43 -14.84 -10.37
C SER A 79 4.51 -13.31 -10.47
N GLU A 80 5.07 -12.78 -11.56
CA GLU A 80 5.18 -11.32 -11.78
C GLU A 80 3.82 -10.60 -11.65
N ALA A 81 2.73 -11.24 -12.07
CA ALA A 81 1.38 -10.69 -11.94
C ALA A 81 0.92 -10.59 -10.48
N GLN A 82 1.26 -11.58 -9.66
CA GLN A 82 0.96 -11.59 -8.22
C GLN A 82 1.85 -10.61 -7.46
N GLN A 83 3.14 -10.55 -7.80
CA GLN A 83 4.08 -9.55 -7.27
C GLN A 83 3.56 -8.14 -7.57
N ALA A 84 3.13 -7.87 -8.80
CA ALA A 84 2.65 -6.53 -9.15
C ALA A 84 1.51 -6.05 -8.25
N ILE A 85 0.50 -6.89 -8.01
CA ILE A 85 -0.62 -6.53 -7.12
C ILE A 85 -0.18 -6.39 -5.65
N TYR A 86 0.63 -7.33 -5.15
CA TYR A 86 1.10 -7.28 -3.77
C TYR A 86 1.93 -6.03 -3.48
N LEU A 87 2.92 -5.75 -4.35
CA LEU A 87 3.86 -4.65 -4.18
C LEU A 87 3.19 -3.28 -4.30
N ILE A 88 2.30 -3.11 -5.28
CA ILE A 88 1.60 -1.85 -5.48
C ILE A 88 0.64 -1.58 -4.31
N TRP A 89 -0.06 -2.60 -3.81
CA TRP A 89 -0.88 -2.44 -2.61
C TRP A 89 -0.05 -1.98 -1.40
N CYS A 90 1.12 -2.60 -1.16
CA CYS A 90 2.02 -2.18 -0.08
C CYS A 90 2.50 -0.74 -0.26
N LEU A 91 2.88 -0.34 -1.48
CA LEU A 91 3.26 1.03 -1.79
C LEU A 91 2.14 2.02 -1.44
N GLU A 92 0.92 1.76 -1.93
CA GLU A 92 -0.23 2.63 -1.66
C GLU A 92 -0.55 2.70 -0.16
N ALA A 93 -0.51 1.56 0.55
CA ALA A 93 -0.81 1.50 1.96
C ALA A 93 0.20 2.32 2.81
N GLU A 94 1.48 2.21 2.51
CA GLU A 94 2.53 2.90 3.27
C GLU A 94 2.57 4.40 2.93
N VAL A 95 2.55 4.76 1.65
CA VAL A 95 2.65 6.16 1.22
C VAL A 95 1.41 6.96 1.63
N ASN A 96 0.22 6.37 1.58
CA ASN A 96 -1.00 7.06 2.05
C ASN A 96 -1.06 7.20 3.58
N ASN A 97 -0.27 6.44 4.34
CA ASN A 97 -0.27 6.47 5.80
C ASN A 97 0.86 7.33 6.38
N GLY A 98 2.05 7.31 5.78
CA GLY A 98 3.21 8.07 6.25
C GLY A 98 4.25 8.40 5.17
N GLY A 99 3.83 8.43 3.90
CA GLY A 99 4.70 8.80 2.79
C GLY A 99 5.77 7.75 2.46
N PHE A 100 6.69 8.13 1.56
CA PHE A 100 7.83 7.32 1.18
C PHE A 100 8.77 7.07 2.35
N ASN A 101 8.87 7.99 3.33
CA ASN A 101 9.62 7.76 4.55
C ASN A 101 9.12 6.51 5.29
N GLN A 102 7.80 6.36 5.44
CA GLN A 102 7.23 5.15 6.04
C GLN A 102 7.43 3.91 5.15
N TYR A 103 7.27 4.04 3.83
CA TYR A 103 7.50 2.93 2.90
C TYR A 103 8.90 2.31 3.05
N TYR A 104 9.96 3.13 3.07
CA TYR A 104 11.33 2.63 3.23
C TYR A 104 11.69 2.24 4.67
N SER A 105 11.00 2.79 5.68
CA SER A 105 11.22 2.42 7.09
C SER A 105 10.58 1.07 7.45
N ASN A 106 9.52 0.68 6.74
CA ASN A 106 8.78 -0.55 6.98
C ASN A 106 9.32 -1.72 6.14
N PRO A 107 9.01 -2.99 6.51
CA PRO A 107 9.46 -4.16 5.77
C PRO A 107 9.12 -4.13 4.27
N SER A 108 8.06 -3.44 3.85
CA SER A 108 7.72 -3.27 2.43
C SER A 108 8.82 -2.61 1.59
N GLY A 109 9.69 -1.80 2.20
CA GLY A 109 10.83 -1.15 1.55
C GLY A 109 11.85 -2.13 0.97
N GLN A 110 11.90 -3.38 1.46
CA GLN A 110 12.79 -4.41 0.91
C GLN A 110 12.49 -4.76 -0.56
N PHE A 111 11.29 -4.43 -1.05
CA PHE A 111 10.87 -4.67 -2.42
C PHE A 111 11.01 -3.46 -3.34
N ALA A 112 11.64 -2.38 -2.87
CA ALA A 112 11.72 -1.10 -3.59
C ALA A 112 12.23 -1.27 -5.03
N GLU A 113 13.24 -2.11 -5.25
CA GLU A 113 13.83 -2.31 -6.58
C GLU A 113 12.86 -2.98 -7.59
N LEU A 114 11.87 -3.76 -7.11
CA LEU A 114 10.87 -4.44 -7.96
C LEU A 114 9.72 -3.52 -8.37
N LEU A 115 9.44 -2.47 -7.59
CA LEU A 115 8.25 -1.63 -7.76
C LEU A 115 8.14 -0.94 -9.13
N PRO A 116 9.20 -0.34 -9.70
CA PRO A 116 9.10 0.31 -11.00
C PRO A 116 8.62 -0.63 -12.11
N ASP A 117 9.10 -1.87 -12.12
CA ASP A 117 8.71 -2.88 -13.11
C ASP A 117 7.29 -3.38 -12.85
N ALA A 118 6.91 -3.62 -11.59
CA ALA A 118 5.54 -3.96 -11.19
C ALA A 118 4.51 -2.90 -11.64
N LEU A 119 4.81 -1.62 -11.40
CA LEU A 119 3.97 -0.48 -11.81
C LEU A 119 3.84 -0.40 -13.33
N ASN A 120 4.96 -0.52 -14.06
CA ASN A 120 4.93 -0.52 -15.51
C ASN A 120 4.15 -1.73 -16.07
N TYR A 121 4.20 -2.88 -15.40
CA TYR A 121 3.48 -4.09 -15.80
C TYR A 121 1.96 -3.92 -15.75
N VAL A 122 1.45 -3.19 -14.75
CA VAL A 122 0.02 -2.79 -14.69
C VAL A 122 -0.30 -1.52 -15.49
N ARG A 123 0.67 -1.00 -16.25
CA ARG A 123 0.59 0.21 -17.08
C ARG A 123 0.53 1.55 -16.31
N ALA A 124 0.93 1.56 -15.05
CA ALA A 124 1.09 2.76 -14.24
C ALA A 124 2.47 3.40 -14.50
N LYS A 125 2.61 4.05 -15.66
CA LYS A 125 3.93 4.49 -16.16
C LYS A 125 4.46 5.70 -15.40
N GLU A 126 3.58 6.60 -15.01
CA GLU A 126 3.99 7.80 -14.29
C GLU A 126 4.38 7.46 -12.86
N PHE A 127 3.64 6.55 -12.20
CA PHE A 127 4.03 6.02 -10.89
C PHE A 127 5.34 5.25 -10.97
N SER A 128 5.55 4.43 -12.01
CA SER A 128 6.81 3.72 -12.24
C SER A 128 8.01 4.69 -12.28
N GLN A 129 7.87 5.81 -13.00
CA GLN A 129 8.90 6.84 -13.06
C GLN A 129 9.09 7.59 -11.74
N LEU A 130 8.00 7.88 -11.02
CA LEU A 130 8.05 8.55 -9.73
C LEU A 130 8.80 7.69 -8.70
N VAL A 131 8.41 6.41 -8.58
CA VAL A 131 9.03 5.47 -7.64
C VAL A 131 10.48 5.19 -8.00
N ALA A 132 10.83 5.08 -9.28
CA ALA A 132 12.22 4.92 -9.69
C ALA A 132 13.09 6.11 -9.23
N LYS A 133 12.55 7.33 -9.25
CA LYS A 133 13.25 8.52 -8.72
C LYS A 133 13.31 8.52 -7.19
N ALA A 134 12.23 8.14 -6.51
CA ALA A 134 12.21 8.01 -5.05
C ALA A 134 13.26 6.97 -4.58
N ASN A 135 13.33 5.81 -5.24
CA ASN A 135 14.32 4.77 -4.97
C ASN A 135 15.74 5.29 -5.14
N LYS A 136 15.99 6.09 -6.19
CA LYS A 136 17.28 6.70 -6.41
C LYS A 136 17.64 7.68 -5.29
N VAL A 137 16.70 8.55 -4.89
CA VAL A 137 16.91 9.49 -3.78
C VAL A 137 17.15 8.76 -2.47
N TYR A 138 16.38 7.71 -2.18
CA TYR A 138 16.59 6.85 -1.01
C TYR A 138 18.01 6.29 -0.99
N LYS A 139 18.44 5.66 -2.09
CA LYS A 139 19.78 5.04 -2.20
C LYS A 139 20.91 6.07 -2.10
N ASP A 140 20.75 7.23 -2.71
CA ASP A 140 21.77 8.28 -2.67
C ASP A 140 21.88 8.96 -1.28
N ASN A 141 20.87 8.79 -0.41
CA ASN A 141 20.78 9.44 0.92
C ASN A 141 20.50 8.44 2.06
N GLU A 142 20.80 7.15 1.86
CA GLU A 142 20.39 6.06 2.76
C GLU A 142 20.87 6.31 4.20
N GLU A 143 22.13 6.73 4.38
CA GLU A 143 22.70 7.01 5.70
C GLU A 143 21.94 8.11 6.44
N GLU A 144 21.51 9.18 5.76
CA GLU A 144 20.77 10.27 6.42
C GLU A 144 19.30 9.90 6.67
N ILE A 145 18.66 9.16 5.75
CA ILE A 145 17.26 8.72 5.89
C ILE A 145 17.13 7.69 7.02
N THR A 146 18.08 6.76 7.13
CA THR A 146 18.03 5.66 8.10
C THR A 146 18.67 6.01 9.45
N LYS A 147 19.31 7.17 9.56
CA LYS A 147 20.03 7.66 10.75
C LYS A 147 19.26 7.55 12.07
N TYR A 148 17.94 7.73 12.01
CA TYR A 148 17.05 7.72 13.17
C TYR A 148 16.13 6.48 13.21
N GLN A 149 16.32 5.51 12.31
CA GLN A 149 15.55 4.26 12.30
C GLN A 149 16.08 3.26 13.34
N ASP A 150 15.94 3.62 14.62
CA ASP A 150 16.35 2.79 15.76
C ASP A 150 15.23 1.88 16.31
N GLY A 151 14.07 1.86 15.62
CA GLY A 151 12.87 1.15 16.03
C GLY A 151 12.03 1.87 17.10
N SER A 152 12.45 3.04 17.57
CA SER A 152 11.68 3.86 18.50
C SER A 152 10.71 4.81 17.77
N LEU A 153 9.64 5.20 18.47
CA LEU A 153 8.71 6.21 17.94
C LEU A 153 9.36 7.60 17.80
N GLU A 154 10.30 7.93 18.69
CA GLU A 154 11.04 9.19 18.64
C GLU A 154 11.95 9.23 17.41
N GLY A 155 12.70 8.15 17.17
CA GLY A 155 13.53 7.99 15.98
C GLY A 155 12.72 8.07 14.69
N PHE A 156 11.59 7.35 14.63
CA PHE A 156 10.67 7.41 13.49
C PHE A 156 10.09 8.81 13.26
N SER A 157 9.67 9.51 14.32
CA SER A 157 9.16 10.89 14.19
C SER A 157 10.25 11.84 13.69
N LYS A 158 11.49 11.63 14.14
CA LYS A 158 12.65 12.43 13.74
C LYS A 158 13.11 12.15 12.32
N SER A 159 12.86 10.95 11.77
CA SER A 159 13.25 10.63 10.39
C SER A 159 12.50 11.44 9.33
N TYR A 160 11.45 12.17 9.70
CA TYR A 160 10.78 13.14 8.82
C TYR A 160 11.51 14.49 8.74
N GLU A 161 12.39 14.83 9.68
CA GLU A 161 13.07 16.14 9.69
C GLU A 161 14.06 16.27 8.51
N ASN A 162 13.79 17.20 7.60
CA ASN A 162 14.60 17.43 6.38
C ASN A 162 14.76 16.17 5.50
N ASN A 163 13.74 15.31 5.46
CA ASN A 163 13.80 14.08 4.69
C ASN A 163 13.69 14.39 3.18
N PRO A 164 14.68 14.03 2.35
CA PRO A 164 14.65 14.31 0.91
C PRO A 164 13.53 13.57 0.16
N LEU A 165 12.83 12.64 0.81
CA LEU A 165 11.70 11.91 0.25
C LEU A 165 10.38 12.68 0.29
N GLU A 166 10.26 13.73 1.11
CA GLU A 166 9.01 14.48 1.31
C GLU A 166 8.44 15.01 -0.01
N GLU A 167 9.30 15.44 -0.95
CA GLU A 167 8.85 15.96 -2.25
C GLU A 167 8.18 14.89 -3.15
N PHE A 168 8.33 13.61 -2.84
CA PHE A 168 7.73 12.52 -3.59
C PHE A 168 6.32 12.18 -3.12
N ASP A 169 6.00 12.48 -1.86
CA ASP A 169 4.68 12.25 -1.28
C ASP A 169 3.63 13.11 -1.99
N ASP A 170 3.89 14.42 -2.09
CA ASP A 170 3.01 15.36 -2.80
C ASP A 170 2.81 14.95 -4.27
N LYS A 171 3.88 14.53 -4.94
CA LYS A 171 3.83 14.07 -6.34
C LYS A 171 3.03 12.79 -6.48
N PHE A 172 3.12 11.89 -5.51
CA PHE A 172 2.35 10.64 -5.48
C PHE A 172 0.85 10.93 -5.40
N TYR A 173 0.44 11.82 -4.49
CA TYR A 173 -0.97 12.20 -4.33
C TYR A 173 -1.52 12.92 -5.55
N GLN A 174 -0.77 13.90 -6.08
CA GLN A 174 -1.17 14.64 -7.29
C GLN A 174 -1.31 13.71 -8.49
N LEU A 175 -0.40 12.73 -8.63
CA LEU A 175 -0.48 11.79 -9.73
C LEU A 175 -1.72 10.89 -9.65
N GLY A 176 -2.15 10.52 -8.43
CA GLY A 176 -3.38 9.76 -8.20
C GLY A 176 -4.66 10.44 -8.71
N GLU A 177 -4.64 11.76 -8.91
CA GLU A 177 -5.77 12.50 -9.49
C GLU A 177 -5.94 12.25 -11.01
N HIS A 178 -4.93 11.71 -11.69
CA HIS A 178 -4.90 11.53 -13.15
C HIS A 178 -4.56 10.10 -13.58
N GLU A 179 -3.70 9.39 -12.84
CA GLU A 179 -3.38 7.97 -13.04
C GLU A 179 -4.02 7.17 -11.89
N ASN A 180 -5.17 6.54 -12.12
CA ASN A 180 -5.88 5.82 -11.06
C ASN A 180 -5.32 4.40 -10.87
N LEU A 181 -4.43 4.22 -9.88
CA LEU A 181 -3.78 2.93 -9.59
C LEU A 181 -4.78 1.81 -9.31
N SER A 182 -5.83 2.07 -8.53
CA SER A 182 -6.87 1.08 -8.24
C SER A 182 -7.53 0.58 -9.54
N SER A 183 -7.94 1.49 -10.43
CA SER A 183 -8.54 1.14 -11.72
C SER A 183 -7.56 0.37 -12.63
N LEU A 184 -6.27 0.71 -12.61
CA LEU A 184 -5.24 0.00 -13.38
C LEU A 184 -5.04 -1.43 -12.86
N GLN A 185 -4.95 -1.61 -11.54
CA GLN A 185 -4.83 -2.91 -10.90
C GLN A 185 -6.06 -3.80 -11.15
N VAL A 186 -7.27 -3.25 -11.00
CA VAL A 186 -8.52 -3.95 -11.33
C VAL A 186 -8.51 -4.42 -12.78
N ASN A 187 -8.25 -3.52 -13.72
CA ASN A 187 -8.18 -3.87 -15.14
C ASN A 187 -7.14 -4.95 -15.42
N PHE A 188 -6.00 -4.91 -14.74
CA PHE A 188 -4.95 -5.91 -14.86
C PHE A 188 -5.41 -7.28 -14.33
N ILE A 189 -6.01 -7.35 -13.14
CA ILE A 189 -6.53 -8.58 -12.55
C ILE A 189 -7.58 -9.20 -13.47
N ARG A 190 -8.56 -8.42 -13.94
CA ARG A 190 -9.66 -8.88 -14.81
C ARG A 190 -9.17 -9.48 -16.12
N LYS A 191 -8.11 -8.92 -16.70
CA LYS A 191 -7.53 -9.38 -17.98
C LYS A 191 -6.59 -10.58 -17.82
N ASN A 192 -6.10 -10.82 -16.61
CA ASN A 192 -5.03 -11.79 -16.34
C ASN A 192 -5.39 -12.76 -15.20
N LYS A 193 -6.68 -13.11 -15.07
CA LYS A 193 -7.24 -13.95 -14.00
C LYS A 193 -6.49 -15.26 -13.79
N GLN A 194 -5.94 -15.83 -14.86
CA GLN A 194 -5.20 -17.09 -14.83
C GLN A 194 -4.00 -17.11 -13.87
N TYR A 195 -3.45 -15.95 -13.50
CA TYR A 195 -2.34 -15.88 -12.53
C TYR A 195 -2.80 -15.81 -11.08
N PHE A 196 -4.10 -15.61 -10.84
CA PHE A 196 -4.66 -15.41 -9.51
C PHE A 196 -5.50 -16.59 -9.03
N ILE A 197 -6.01 -17.42 -9.95
CA ILE A 197 -6.83 -18.59 -9.63
C ILE A 197 -6.00 -19.82 -9.21
N GLY A 198 -6.49 -20.62 -8.26
CA GLY A 198 -5.85 -21.86 -7.78
C GLY A 198 -6.45 -22.44 -6.51
#